data_AF-A0AAE0A2R0-F1
#
_entry.id   AF-A0AAE0A2R0-F1
#
_cell.length_a   1.000
_cell.length_b   1.000
_cell.length_c   1.000
_cell.angle_alpha   90.00
_cell.angle_beta   90.00
_cell.angle_gamma   90.00
#
_symmetry.space_group_name_H-M   'P 1'
#
loop_
_entity.id
_entity.type
_entity.pdbx_description
1 polymer ?
#
loop_
_entity_poly.entity_id
_entity_poly.type
_entity_poly.pdbx_seq_one_letter_code
_entity_poly.pdbx_strand_id
1 'polypeptide(L)'
;MPGTSEVRHNVSADGYDNTTTAVRRDEGTYFQVRSFVNEHSCPLEKIHRRHRQASAVIMGEVVAPRLQQQDGRLMRPNDIIADMKTMYGIQIMYSKAHQALHYALSLTYGTHEETFQLLLSYGYVLEQQNLGTIIDL
;
A
#
# COMPACT_ATOMS: atom_id res chain seq x y z
N MET A 1 49.04 -7.92 25.57
CA MET A 1 48.29 -8.20 24.32
C MET A 1 46.88 -7.66 24.52
N PRO A 2 46.52 -6.46 24.03
CA PRO A 2 45.18 -5.93 24.23
C PRO A 2 44.22 -6.58 23.24
N GLY A 3 43.09 -7.08 23.74
CA GLY A 3 42.10 -7.82 22.96
C GLY A 3 41.28 -6.91 22.06
N THR A 4 41.25 -7.23 20.76
CA THR A 4 40.32 -6.67 19.78
C THR A 4 38.90 -7.07 20.14
N SER A 5 38.04 -6.09 20.42
CA SER A 5 36.60 -6.28 20.61
C SER A 5 35.93 -6.37 19.23
N GLU A 6 35.46 -7.56 18.88
CA GLU A 6 34.65 -7.81 17.69
C GLU A 6 33.19 -7.46 18.01
N VAL A 7 32.59 -6.52 17.28
CA VAL A 7 31.15 -6.22 17.40
C VAL A 7 30.44 -6.83 16.19
N ARG A 8 29.73 -7.94 16.42
CA ARG A 8 28.83 -8.54 15.43
C ARG A 8 27.45 -7.93 15.57
N HIS A 9 27.05 -7.09 14.63
CA HIS A 9 25.65 -6.70 14.50
C HIS A 9 24.90 -7.76 13.68
N ASN A 10 24.26 -8.69 14.38
CA ASN A 10 23.33 -9.64 13.75
C ASN A 10 21.96 -8.98 13.65
N VAL A 11 21.60 -8.42 12.49
CA VAL A 11 20.20 -8.08 12.20
C VAL A 11 19.58 -9.29 11.51
N SER A 12 19.35 -10.35 12.29
CA SER A 12 18.64 -11.55 11.82
C SER A 12 17.18 -11.46 12.23
N ALA A 13 16.33 -11.19 11.26
CA ALA A 13 14.95 -11.65 11.26
C ALA A 13 14.80 -12.52 10.02
N ASP A 14 14.69 -13.83 10.24
CA ASP A 14 14.13 -14.80 9.30
C ASP A 14 15.06 -15.41 8.22
N GLY A 15 16.29 -15.78 8.60
CA GLY A 15 17.02 -16.88 7.97
C GLY A 15 17.65 -16.61 6.60
N TYR A 16 17.87 -15.34 6.25
CA TYR A 16 18.74 -14.96 5.14
C TYR A 16 19.98 -14.26 5.71
N ASP A 17 21.14 -14.82 5.42
CA ASP A 17 22.41 -14.37 5.99
C ASP A 17 22.81 -13.01 5.38
N ASN A 18 22.60 -11.92 6.13
CA ASN A 18 22.99 -10.57 5.76
C ASN A 18 24.26 -10.13 6.51
N THR A 19 25.21 -11.05 6.68
CA THR A 19 26.41 -10.82 7.49
C THR A 19 27.30 -9.75 6.86
N THR A 20 27.18 -8.53 7.36
CA THR A 20 28.19 -7.49 7.17
C THR A 20 29.12 -7.55 8.38
N THR A 21 30.35 -8.01 8.17
CA THR A 21 31.36 -7.95 9.24
C THR A 21 32.18 -6.67 9.10
N ALA A 22 32.31 -5.94 10.19
CA ALA A 22 33.13 -4.74 10.26
C ALA A 22 33.96 -4.76 11.55
N VAL A 23 35.17 -4.22 11.48
CA VAL A 23 36.08 -4.14 12.63
C VAL A 23 36.41 -2.68 12.89
N ARG A 24 36.29 -2.26 14.16
CA ARG A 24 36.71 -0.92 14.59
C ARG A 24 38.22 -0.83 14.52
N ARG A 25 38.76 0.24 13.94
CA ARG A 25 40.21 0.50 14.00
C ARG A 25 40.53 1.25 15.29
N ASP A 26 41.68 0.93 15.89
CA ASP A 26 42.04 1.40 17.23
C ASP A 26 42.30 2.92 17.29
N GLU A 27 42.54 3.56 16.14
CA GLU A 27 42.91 4.97 16.03
C GLU A 27 41.81 5.87 15.41
N GLY A 28 40.55 5.40 15.36
CA GLY A 28 39.47 6.20 14.77
C GLY A 28 38.08 5.84 15.26
N THR A 29 37.12 6.72 14.97
CA THR A 29 35.67 6.50 15.19
C THR A 29 35.00 5.71 14.08
N TYR A 30 35.76 5.27 13.07
CA TYR A 30 35.25 4.60 11.89
C TYR A 30 35.50 3.08 11.92
N PHE A 31 34.61 2.35 11.27
CA PHE A 31 34.66 0.89 11.14
C PHE A 31 35.09 0.52 9.72
N GLN A 32 35.97 -0.47 9.60
CA GLN A 32 36.34 -1.02 8.31
C GLN A 32 35.49 -2.25 8.02
N VAL A 33 34.66 -2.18 6.96
CA VAL A 33 33.89 -3.32 6.46
C VAL A 33 34.86 -4.35 5.86
N ARG A 34 34.77 -5.61 6.31
CA ARG A 34 35.62 -6.72 5.85
C ARG A 34 34.92 -7.61 4.82
N SER A 35 33.62 -7.80 4.96
CA SER A 35 32.80 -8.55 4.02
C SER A 35 31.47 -7.84 3.80
N PHE A 36 31.09 -7.71 2.53
CA PHE A 36 29.78 -7.24 2.11
C PHE A 36 29.27 -8.16 1.01
N VAL A 37 28.20 -8.89 1.30
CA VAL A 37 27.52 -9.74 0.33
C VAL A 37 26.39 -8.92 -0.29
N ASN A 38 26.58 -8.49 -1.54
CA ASN A 38 25.62 -7.66 -2.28
C ASN A 38 24.55 -8.47 -3.02
N GLU A 39 24.80 -9.77 -3.23
CA GLU A 39 23.85 -10.66 -3.90
C GLU A 39 22.84 -11.22 -2.90
N HIS A 40 21.57 -10.91 -3.12
CA HIS A 40 20.47 -11.43 -2.34
C HIS A 40 19.59 -12.33 -3.21
N SER A 41 19.51 -13.62 -2.86
CA SER A 41 18.58 -14.59 -3.46
C SER A 41 17.26 -14.69 -2.69
N CYS A 42 16.84 -13.60 -2.04
CA CYS A 42 15.61 -13.59 -1.26
C CYS A 42 14.39 -13.76 -2.19
N PRO A 43 13.47 -14.70 -1.92
CA PRO A 43 12.28 -14.90 -2.74
C PRO A 43 11.50 -13.59 -2.84
N LEU A 44 11.26 -13.13 -4.07
CA LEU A 44 10.48 -11.93 -4.37
C LEU A 44 9.15 -11.91 -3.61
N GLU A 45 8.52 -13.06 -3.41
CA GLU A 45 7.24 -13.19 -2.67
C GLU A 45 7.32 -12.73 -1.20
N LYS A 46 8.47 -12.92 -0.51
CA LYS A 46 8.67 -12.45 0.87
C LYS A 46 9.00 -10.95 0.91
N ILE A 47 9.71 -10.44 -0.10
CA ILE A 47 9.99 -9.01 -0.27
C ILE A 47 8.70 -8.24 -0.60
N HIS A 48 7.83 -8.81 -1.45
CA HIS A 48 6.57 -8.18 -1.89
C HIS A 48 5.55 -7.98 -0.77
N ARG A 49 5.51 -8.85 0.26
CA ARG A 49 4.62 -8.64 1.43
C ARG A 49 4.97 -7.40 2.25
N ARG A 50 6.24 -7.01 2.30
CA ARG A 50 6.73 -5.82 3.00
C ARG A 50 7.20 -4.72 2.05
N HIS A 51 6.84 -4.81 0.77
CA HIS A 51 7.25 -3.78 -0.17
C HIS A 51 6.44 -2.51 0.09
N ARG A 52 7.15 -1.46 0.49
CA ARG A 52 6.74 -0.05 0.51
C ARG A 52 6.52 0.52 -0.91
N GLN A 53 5.99 -0.26 -1.86
CA GLN A 53 5.43 0.36 -3.06
C GLN A 53 4.06 0.90 -2.68
N ALA A 54 3.80 2.12 -3.14
CA ALA A 54 2.69 3.01 -2.82
C ALA A 54 1.57 2.39 -1.97
N SER A 55 1.32 2.97 -0.80
CA SER A 55 0.15 2.59 0.00
C SER A 55 -1.09 2.71 -0.88
N ALA A 56 -2.03 1.77 -0.78
CA ALA A 56 -3.31 1.82 -1.51
C ALA A 56 -4.04 3.15 -1.25
N VAL A 57 -3.82 3.74 -0.07
CA VAL A 57 -4.26 5.10 0.30
C VAL A 57 -3.69 6.14 -0.66
N ILE A 58 -2.37 6.25 -0.75
CA ILE A 58 -1.69 7.23 -1.63
C ILE A 58 -2.09 7.03 -3.09
N MET A 59 -2.17 5.77 -3.54
CA MET A 59 -2.63 5.47 -4.89
C MET A 59 -4.08 5.91 -5.11
N GLY A 60 -4.97 5.68 -4.13
CA GLY A 60 -6.35 6.09 -4.24
C GLY A 60 -6.52 7.61 -4.18
N GLU A 61 -5.70 8.34 -3.42
CA GLU A 61 -5.67 9.83 -3.45
C GLU A 61 -5.28 10.35 -4.83
N VAL A 62 -4.29 9.73 -5.48
CA VAL A 62 -3.85 10.08 -6.84
C VAL A 62 -4.92 9.74 -7.89
N VAL A 63 -5.67 8.66 -7.67
CA VAL A 63 -6.71 8.17 -8.58
C VAL A 63 -8.03 8.94 -8.44
N ALA A 64 -8.39 9.40 -7.24
CA ALA A 64 -9.69 10.04 -6.97
C ALA A 64 -10.03 11.23 -7.89
N PRO A 65 -9.11 12.17 -8.18
CA PRO A 65 -9.40 13.27 -9.11
C PRO A 65 -9.78 12.80 -10.51
N ARG A 66 -9.16 11.70 -10.98
CA ARG A 66 -9.48 11.13 -12.30
C ARG A 66 -10.86 10.50 -12.35
N LEU A 67 -11.30 9.92 -11.24
CA LEU A 67 -12.64 9.34 -11.14
C LEU A 67 -13.73 10.41 -11.26
N GLN A 68 -13.50 11.59 -10.67
CA GLN A 68 -14.39 12.74 -10.80
C GLN A 68 -14.43 13.29 -12.24
N GLN A 69 -13.31 13.26 -12.96
CA GLN A 69 -13.22 13.76 -14.33
C GLN A 69 -13.81 12.83 -15.39
N GLN A 70 -14.08 11.56 -15.05
CA GLN A 70 -14.43 10.53 -16.03
C GLN A 70 -15.92 10.45 -16.41
N ASP A 71 -16.75 11.42 -15.99
CA ASP A 71 -18.17 11.59 -16.38
C ASP A 71 -18.94 10.26 -16.56
N GLY A 72 -18.91 9.40 -15.53
CA GLY A 72 -19.68 8.16 -15.48
C GLY A 72 -18.98 6.93 -16.07
N ARG A 73 -17.74 7.03 -16.55
CA ARG A 73 -16.95 5.85 -16.89
C ARG A 73 -16.50 5.12 -15.62
N LEU A 74 -16.89 3.85 -15.50
CA LEU A 74 -16.42 2.96 -14.45
C LEU A 74 -14.92 2.66 -14.62
N MET A 75 -14.10 3.19 -13.72
CA MET A 75 -12.69 2.87 -13.63
C MET A 75 -12.50 1.44 -13.11
N ARG A 76 -11.66 0.65 -13.79
CA ARG A 76 -11.33 -0.72 -13.39
C ARG A 76 -9.97 -0.77 -12.71
N PRO A 77 -9.69 -1.75 -11.84
CA PRO A 77 -8.35 -1.91 -11.25
C PRO A 77 -7.24 -2.00 -12.30
N ASN A 78 -7.50 -2.61 -13.46
CA ASN A 78 -6.54 -2.69 -14.56
C ASN A 78 -6.21 -1.32 -15.16
N ASP A 79 -7.16 -0.38 -15.17
CA ASP A 79 -6.91 0.99 -15.62
C ASP A 79 -5.91 1.65 -14.66
N ILE A 80 -6.05 1.45 -13.35
CA ILE A 80 -5.10 1.94 -12.33
C ILE A 80 -3.73 1.29 -12.47
N ILE A 81 -3.63 -0.02 -12.77
CA ILE A 81 -2.35 -0.68 -13.01
C ILE A 81 -1.64 -0.05 -14.22
N ALA A 82 -2.37 0.17 -15.32
CA ALA A 82 -1.83 0.79 -16.52
C ALA A 82 -1.40 2.24 -16.25
N ASP A 83 -2.20 3.00 -15.51
CA ASP A 83 -1.94 4.37 -15.10
C ASP A 83 -0.68 4.48 -14.21
N MET A 84 -0.56 3.63 -13.21
CA MET A 84 0.60 3.62 -12.32
C MET A 84 1.88 3.26 -13.06
N LYS A 85 1.78 2.34 -14.03
CA LYS A 85 2.90 1.98 -14.90
C LYS A 85 3.29 3.10 -15.87
N THR A 86 2.31 3.76 -16.48
CA THR A 86 2.57 4.77 -17.53
C THR A 86 2.99 6.12 -16.96
N MET A 87 2.36 6.58 -15.88
CA MET A 87 2.66 7.89 -15.29
C MET A 87 3.86 7.85 -14.33
N TYR A 88 3.99 6.77 -13.56
CA TYR A 88 4.96 6.69 -12.47
C TYR A 88 6.01 5.59 -12.66
N GLY A 89 5.89 4.74 -13.69
CA GLY A 89 6.79 3.61 -13.89
C GLY A 89 6.62 2.50 -12.84
N ILE A 90 5.54 2.54 -12.04
CA ILE A 90 5.33 1.63 -10.91
C ILE A 90 4.45 0.47 -11.37
N GLN A 91 4.93 -0.75 -11.15
CA GLN A 91 4.12 -1.96 -11.33
C GLN A 91 3.45 -2.34 -10.01
N ILE A 92 2.12 -2.40 -10.01
CA ILE A 92 1.34 -2.76 -8.82
C ILE A 92 0.58 -4.06 -9.05
N MET A 93 0.36 -4.81 -7.97
CA MET A 93 -0.47 -6.01 -8.00
C MET A 93 -1.95 -5.63 -8.17
N TYR A 94 -2.74 -6.52 -8.77
CA TYR A 94 -4.18 -6.33 -8.96
C TYR A 94 -4.91 -6.05 -7.64
N SER A 95 -4.59 -6.78 -6.57
CA SER A 95 -5.19 -6.58 -5.24
C SER A 95 -4.95 -5.17 -4.69
N LYS A 96 -3.77 -4.59 -4.96
CA LYS A 96 -3.44 -3.21 -4.57
C LYS A 96 -4.19 -2.19 -5.40
N ALA A 97 -4.32 -2.43 -6.70
CA ALA A 97 -5.13 -1.59 -7.57
C ALA A 97 -6.61 -1.60 -7.17
N HIS A 98 -7.15 -2.76 -6.78
CA HIS A 98 -8.51 -2.88 -6.27
C HIS A 98 -8.71 -2.14 -4.95
N GLN A 99 -7.75 -2.25 -4.01
CA GLN A 99 -7.79 -1.49 -2.76
C GLN A 99 -7.72 0.03 -3.01
N ALA A 100 -6.86 0.47 -3.93
CA ALA A 100 -6.75 1.87 -4.31
C ALA A 100 -8.04 2.40 -4.96
N LEU A 101 -8.68 1.60 -5.82
CA LEU A 101 -9.97 1.94 -6.43
C LEU A 101 -11.06 2.11 -5.36
N HIS A 102 -11.17 1.16 -4.44
CA HIS A 102 -12.16 1.24 -3.36
C HIS A 102 -11.94 2.45 -2.45
N TYR A 103 -10.67 2.79 -2.16
CA TYR A 103 -10.34 3.98 -1.40
C TYR A 103 -10.69 5.26 -2.17
N ALA A 104 -10.35 5.34 -3.46
CA ALA A 104 -10.67 6.47 -4.33
C ALA A 104 -12.19 6.69 -4.47
N LEU A 105 -12.96 5.60 -4.62
CA LEU A 105 -14.42 5.64 -4.62
C LEU A 105 -14.95 6.21 -3.31
N SER A 106 -14.43 5.75 -2.17
CA SER A 106 -14.86 6.25 -0.85
C SER A 106 -14.54 7.72 -0.64
N LEU A 107 -13.41 8.21 -1.17
CA LEU A 107 -13.06 9.63 -1.13
C LEU A 107 -13.95 10.47 -2.04
N THR A 108 -14.42 9.90 -3.16
CA THR A 108 -15.15 10.65 -4.20
C THR A 108 -16.65 10.72 -3.90
N TYR A 109 -17.23 9.62 -3.43
CA TYR A 109 -18.69 9.46 -3.27
C TYR A 109 -19.12 9.24 -1.82
N GLY A 110 -18.17 9.24 -0.88
CA GLY A 110 -18.43 8.85 0.50
C GLY A 110 -18.34 7.34 0.71
N THR A 111 -18.45 6.95 1.96
CA THR A 111 -18.36 5.55 2.37
C THR A 111 -19.64 4.77 2.02
N HIS A 112 -19.53 3.43 1.97
CA HIS A 112 -20.70 2.58 1.82
C HIS A 112 -21.72 2.79 2.94
N GLU A 113 -21.27 3.08 4.16
CA GLU A 113 -22.13 3.32 5.31
C GLU A 113 -22.97 4.59 5.13
N GLU A 114 -22.36 5.70 4.73
CA GLU A 114 -23.06 6.96 4.45
C GLU A 114 -24.09 6.78 3.32
N THR A 115 -23.71 6.04 2.28
CA THR A 115 -24.60 5.79 1.14
C THR A 115 -25.80 4.92 1.54
N PHE A 116 -25.59 3.91 2.39
CA PHE A 116 -26.67 3.06 2.89
C PHE A 116 -27.60 3.81 3.84
N GLN A 117 -27.05 4.65 4.73
CA GLN A 117 -27.83 5.53 5.59
C GLN A 117 -28.71 6.49 4.76
N LEU A 118 -28.17 7.04 3.67
CA LEU A 118 -28.95 7.87 2.76
C LEU A 118 -30.13 7.10 2.15
N LEU A 119 -29.92 5.87 1.69
CA LEU A 119 -30.98 5.03 1.14
C LEU A 119 -32.09 4.75 2.18
N LEU A 120 -31.71 4.40 3.41
CA LEU A 120 -32.67 4.20 4.51
C LEU A 120 -33.47 5.46 4.81
N SER A 121 -32.80 6.62 4.86
CA SER A 121 -33.47 7.91 5.11
C SER A 121 -34.44 8.28 3.98
N TYR A 122 -34.07 7.97 2.73
CA TYR A 122 -34.92 8.20 1.57
C TYR A 122 -36.17 7.32 1.62
N GLY A 123 -36.00 6.04 1.99
CA GLY A 123 -37.11 5.13 2.21
C GLY A 123 -38.10 5.66 3.25
N TYR A 124 -37.59 6.12 4.40
CA TYR A 124 -38.41 6.72 5.43
C TYR A 124 -39.24 7.92 4.93
N VAL A 125 -38.64 8.82 4.14
CA VAL A 125 -39.35 9.96 3.54
C VAL A 125 -40.43 9.50 2.56
N LEU A 126 -40.16 8.46 1.77
CA LEU A 126 -41.12 7.91 0.81
C LEU A 126 -42.36 7.33 1.49
N GLU A 127 -42.18 6.61 2.61
CA GLU A 127 -43.29 6.09 3.42
C GLU A 127 -44.18 7.22 3.95
N GLN A 128 -43.58 8.33 4.39
CA GLN A 128 -44.34 9.46 4.92
C GLN A 128 -45.16 10.20 3.85
N GLN A 129 -44.60 10.35 2.65
CA GLN A 129 -45.25 11.14 1.59
C GLN A 129 -46.30 10.33 0.80
N ASN A 130 -46.22 9.00 0.81
CA ASN A 130 -47.08 8.14 0.00
C ASN A 130 -47.65 6.98 0.84
N LEU A 131 -48.86 7.19 1.36
CA LEU A 131 -49.63 6.16 2.10
C LEU A 131 -49.78 4.90 1.23
N GLY A 132 -49.23 3.77 1.71
CA GLY A 132 -49.26 2.48 1.04
C GLY A 132 -47.95 2.06 0.37
N THR A 133 -46.89 2.86 0.47
CA THR A 133 -45.55 2.44 0.05
C THR A 133 -45.04 1.35 0.99
N ILE A 134 -44.64 0.20 0.45
CA ILE A 134 -43.99 -0.88 1.18
C ILE A 134 -42.52 -0.85 0.81
N ILE A 135 -41.67 -0.68 1.81
CA ILE A 135 -40.22 -0.70 1.65
C ILE A 135 -39.71 -1.95 2.37
N ASP A 136 -39.19 -2.89 1.60
CA ASP A 136 -38.53 -4.10 2.10
C ASP A 136 -37.07 -4.02 1.61
N LEU A 137 -36.18 -3.58 2.51
CA LEU A 137 -34.76 -3.29 2.27
C LEU A 137 -33.89 -4.23 3.11
#